data_AF-A0A7S2JU12-F1
#
_entry.id   AF-A0A7S2JU12-F1
#
_cell.length_a   1.000
_cell.length_b   1.000
_cell.length_c   1.000
_cell.angle_alpha   90.00
_cell.angle_beta   90.00
_cell.angle_gamma   90.00
#
_symmetry.space_group_name_H-M   'P 1'
#
loop_
_entity.id
_entity.type
_entity.pdbx_description
1 polymer ?
#
loop_
_entity_poly.entity_id
_entity_poly.type
_entity_poly.pdbx_seq_one_letter_code
_entity_poly.pdbx_strand_id
1 'polypeptide(L)'
;GKDVPSQSSEFAHPDVLIGLSIMAYRYEGLRFSDFSDAVYKLVSNEKLEFGPHAERPSAKLFQGWVEESGGRICGVRDSDEEACSGRTDVLPLHYTELSNSGQMQKLYDLLCRKGKCA
;
A
#
# COMPACT_ATOMS: atom_id res chain seq x y z
N GLY A 1 12.59 -41.26 24.57
CA GLY A 1 12.65 -39.81 24.85
C GLY A 1 12.33 -39.10 23.57
N LYS A 2 11.29 -38.27 23.56
CA LYS A 2 10.67 -37.77 22.32
C LYS A 2 11.33 -36.46 21.87
N ASP A 3 11.96 -36.54 20.71
CA ASP A 3 12.34 -35.52 19.72
C ASP A 3 12.64 -34.09 20.18
N VAL A 4 13.91 -33.69 19.94
CA VAL A 4 14.31 -32.29 19.85
C VAL A 4 13.49 -31.64 18.72
N PRO A 5 12.87 -30.47 18.94
CA PRO A 5 12.16 -29.77 17.87
C PRO A 5 13.12 -29.56 16.69
N SER A 6 12.62 -29.75 15.46
CA SER A 6 13.42 -29.45 14.28
C SER A 6 13.86 -27.98 14.31
N GLN A 7 15.02 -27.65 13.74
CA GLN A 7 15.50 -26.27 13.65
C GLN A 7 14.44 -25.31 13.08
N SER A 8 13.63 -25.79 12.13
CA SER A 8 12.52 -25.04 11.54
C SER A 8 11.40 -24.69 12.53
N SER A 9 11.28 -25.44 13.63
CA SER A 9 10.23 -25.27 14.63
C SER A 9 10.59 -24.24 15.71
N GLU A 10 11.86 -23.81 15.83
CA GLU A 10 12.27 -22.82 16.84
C GLU A 10 11.81 -21.40 16.48
N PHE A 11 11.64 -21.11 15.18
CA PHE A 11 11.17 -19.83 14.66
C PHE A 11 9.69 -19.84 14.22
N ALA A 12 8.98 -20.96 14.41
CA ALA A 12 7.59 -21.10 14.02
C ALA A 12 6.61 -20.42 14.99
N HIS A 13 7.10 -19.85 16.09
CA HIS A 13 6.27 -19.13 17.04
C HIS A 13 5.72 -17.83 16.41
N PRO A 14 4.41 -17.55 16.52
CA PRO A 14 3.82 -16.36 15.91
C PRO A 14 4.51 -15.06 16.35
N ASP A 15 4.91 -14.95 17.62
CA ASP A 15 5.60 -13.76 18.12
C ASP A 15 7.00 -13.56 17.49
N VAL A 16 7.70 -14.66 17.21
CA VAL A 16 9.03 -14.60 16.56
C VAL A 16 8.87 -14.17 15.11
N LEU A 17 7.86 -14.69 14.40
CA LEU A 17 7.51 -14.27 13.05
C LEU A 17 7.14 -12.78 12.98
N ILE A 18 6.30 -12.30 13.91
CA ILE A 18 5.91 -10.88 13.97
C ILE A 18 7.15 -10.01 14.27
N GLY A 19 7.98 -10.42 15.23
CA GLY A 19 9.22 -9.72 15.57
C GLY A 19 10.19 -9.62 14.39
N LEU A 20 10.38 -10.71 13.66
CA LEU A 20 11.22 -10.73 12.45
C LEU A 20 10.62 -9.88 11.33
N SER A 21 9.29 -9.85 11.18
CA SER A 21 8.60 -9.02 10.17
C SER A 21 8.76 -7.53 10.46
N ILE A 22 8.62 -7.12 11.73
CA ILE A 22 8.86 -5.73 12.16
C ILE A 22 10.33 -5.35 11.93
N MET A 23 11.27 -6.24 12.25
CA MET A 23 12.69 -5.98 12.04
C MET A 23 13.03 -5.86 10.55
N ALA A 24 12.51 -6.76 9.71
CA ALA A 24 12.66 -6.68 8.26
C ALA A 24 12.17 -5.32 7.73
N TYR A 25 10.98 -4.88 8.14
CA TYR A 25 10.46 -3.56 7.77
C TYR A 25 11.33 -2.39 8.25
N ARG A 26 11.96 -2.49 9.43
CA ARG A 26 12.86 -1.43 9.94
C ARG A 26 14.19 -1.34 9.20
N TYR A 27 14.70 -2.47 8.69
CA TYR A 27 15.98 -2.54 8.01
C TYR A 27 15.86 -2.33 6.50
N GLU A 28 14.96 -3.08 5.86
CA GLU A 28 14.73 -3.05 4.41
C GLU A 28 13.70 -1.98 4.05
N GLY A 29 12.70 -1.75 4.89
CA GLY A 29 11.59 -0.85 4.56
C GLY A 29 10.35 -1.61 4.10
N LEU A 30 9.41 -0.89 3.49
CA LEU A 30 8.24 -1.50 2.87
C LEU A 30 8.69 -2.28 1.63
N ARG A 31 8.41 -3.58 1.54
CA ARG A 31 8.70 -4.36 0.33
C ARG A 31 7.66 -4.11 -0.75
N PHE A 32 8.06 -4.14 -2.01
CA PHE A 32 7.14 -3.97 -3.14
C PHE A 32 6.01 -5.02 -3.14
N SER A 33 6.29 -6.27 -2.78
CA SER A 33 5.26 -7.33 -2.69
C SER A 33 4.21 -7.02 -1.64
N ASP A 34 4.64 -6.66 -0.42
CA ASP A 34 3.73 -6.35 0.70
C ASP A 34 2.88 -5.11 0.40
N PHE A 35 3.50 -4.11 -0.25
CA PHE A 35 2.80 -2.95 -0.80
C PHE A 35 1.74 -3.36 -1.82
N SER A 36 2.10 -4.19 -2.82
CA SER A 36 1.17 -4.61 -3.86
C SER A 36 -0.03 -5.37 -3.31
N ASP A 37 0.19 -6.23 -2.31
CA ASP A 37 -0.87 -6.96 -1.61
C ASP A 37 -1.79 -6.02 -0.82
N ALA A 38 -1.22 -5.00 -0.17
CA ALA A 38 -2.00 -4.00 0.56
C ALA A 38 -2.91 -3.18 -0.38
N VAL A 39 -2.38 -2.73 -1.52
CA VAL A 39 -3.18 -1.99 -2.53
C VAL A 39 -4.23 -2.90 -3.16
N TYR A 40 -3.90 -4.15 -3.48
CA TYR A 40 -4.86 -5.14 -3.97
C TYR A 40 -6.03 -5.33 -3.01
N LYS A 41 -5.75 -5.44 -1.71
CA LYS A 41 -6.77 -5.55 -0.66
C LYS A 41 -7.64 -4.29 -0.59
N LEU A 42 -7.06 -3.10 -0.67
CA LEU A 42 -7.81 -1.84 -0.70
C LEU A 42 -8.76 -1.77 -1.88
N VAL A 43 -8.28 -2.06 -3.10
CA VAL A 43 -9.12 -2.07 -4.32
C VAL A 43 -10.22 -3.13 -4.21
N SER A 44 -9.92 -4.29 -3.66
CA SER A 44 -10.90 -5.37 -3.47
C SER A 44 -11.99 -4.99 -2.45
N ASN A 45 -11.59 -4.37 -1.32
CA ASN A 45 -12.52 -3.90 -0.29
C ASN A 45 -13.38 -2.75 -0.82
N GLU A 46 -12.79 -1.81 -1.55
CA GLU A 46 -13.52 -0.68 -2.13
C GLU A 46 -14.67 -1.17 -3.03
N LYS A 47 -14.48 -2.26 -3.80
CA LYS A 47 -15.52 -2.86 -4.63
C LYS A 47 -16.68 -3.45 -3.84
N LEU A 48 -16.42 -3.91 -2.61
CA LEU A 48 -17.43 -4.47 -1.71
C LEU A 48 -18.16 -3.40 -0.90
N GLU A 49 -17.55 -2.22 -0.75
CA GLU A 49 -18.11 -1.10 -0.01
C GLU A 49 -19.21 -0.38 -0.82
N PHE A 50 -20.25 0.07 -0.12
CA PHE A 50 -21.40 0.75 -0.72
C PHE A 50 -21.24 2.27 -0.73
N GLY A 51 -21.94 2.92 -1.66
CA GLY A 51 -22.01 4.38 -1.76
C GLY A 51 -21.02 5.00 -2.77
N PRO A 52 -20.93 6.34 -2.80
CA PRO A 52 -20.03 7.06 -3.69
C PRO A 52 -18.56 6.68 -3.44
N HIS A 53 -17.78 6.45 -4.50
CA HIS A 53 -16.38 6.02 -4.39
C HIS A 53 -15.54 6.89 -3.46
N ALA A 54 -15.69 8.21 -3.52
CA ALA A 54 -14.95 9.14 -2.66
C ALA A 54 -15.30 9.03 -1.16
N GLU A 55 -16.48 8.52 -0.81
CA GLU A 55 -16.94 8.43 0.58
C GLU A 55 -16.62 7.08 1.23
N ARG A 56 -16.24 6.09 0.42
CA ARG A 56 -15.93 4.71 0.85
C ARG A 56 -14.72 4.67 1.78
N PRO A 57 -14.75 3.85 2.85
CA PRO A 57 -13.67 3.80 3.81
C PRO A 57 -12.32 3.39 3.18
N SER A 58 -12.29 2.46 2.22
CA SER A 58 -11.05 2.09 1.53
C SER A 58 -10.47 3.25 0.71
N ALA A 59 -11.32 4.04 0.04
CA ALA A 59 -10.88 5.22 -0.70
C ALA A 59 -10.33 6.32 0.23
N LYS A 60 -10.97 6.55 1.38
CA LYS A 60 -10.48 7.49 2.40
C LYS A 60 -9.17 7.05 3.04
N LEU A 61 -9.00 5.76 3.30
CA LEU A 61 -7.74 5.21 3.80
C LEU A 61 -6.61 5.44 2.81
N PHE A 62 -6.85 5.14 1.53
CA PHE A 62 -5.90 5.41 0.46
C PHE A 62 -5.56 6.90 0.34
N GLN A 63 -6.57 7.77 0.42
CA GLN A 63 -6.38 9.22 0.46
C GLN A 63 -5.47 9.64 1.62
N GLY A 64 -5.72 9.13 2.82
CA GLY A 64 -4.85 9.37 3.98
C GLY A 64 -3.40 8.98 3.71
N TRP A 65 -3.16 7.81 3.12
CA TRP A 65 -1.79 7.36 2.78
C TRP A 65 -1.09 8.28 1.78
N VAL A 66 -1.81 8.73 0.75
CA VAL A 66 -1.29 9.64 -0.28
C VAL A 66 -1.00 11.02 0.34
N GLU A 67 -1.89 11.55 1.17
CA GLU A 67 -1.71 12.85 1.83
C GLU A 67 -0.57 12.80 2.87
N GLU A 68 -0.50 11.75 3.68
CA GLU A 68 0.55 11.56 4.67
C GLU A 68 1.94 11.42 4.03
N SER A 69 2.02 10.80 2.86
CA SER A 69 3.27 10.73 2.07
C SER A 69 3.60 12.03 1.34
N GLY A 70 2.72 13.03 1.36
CA GLY A 70 2.90 14.33 0.71
C GLY A 70 2.52 14.33 -0.78
N GLY A 71 1.81 13.30 -1.23
CA GLY A 71 1.12 13.28 -2.51
C GLY A 71 -0.24 13.97 -2.45
N ARG A 72 -0.85 14.14 -3.62
CA ARG A 72 -2.24 14.61 -3.73
C ARG A 72 -3.03 13.68 -4.64
N ILE A 73 -4.28 13.42 -4.26
CA ILE A 73 -5.23 12.76 -5.16
C ILE A 73 -5.75 13.79 -6.15
N CYS A 74 -5.62 13.48 -7.44
CA CYS A 74 -6.29 14.26 -8.47
C CYS A 74 -7.80 14.02 -8.43
N GLY A 75 -8.57 15.10 -8.29
CA GLY A 75 -10.00 15.05 -8.52
C GLY A 75 -10.28 15.07 -10.02
N VAL A 76 -10.94 14.05 -10.55
CA VAL A 76 -11.59 14.13 -11.87
C VAL A 76 -12.87 14.95 -11.67
N ARG A 77 -12.74 16.28 -11.57
CA ARG A 77 -13.87 17.18 -11.76
C ARG A 77 -13.91 17.52 -13.24
N ASP A 78 -15.06 17.29 -13.87
CA ASP A 78 -15.32 17.52 -15.31
C ASP A 78 -15.11 18.97 -15.81
N SER A 79 -14.58 19.87 -14.98
CA SER A 79 -14.48 21.31 -15.27
C SER A 79 -13.06 21.88 -15.19
N ASP A 80 -12.12 21.16 -14.58
CA ASP A 80 -10.75 21.65 -14.40
C ASP A 80 -9.81 20.62 -15.02
N GLU A 81 -9.38 20.89 -16.26
CA GLU A 81 -8.27 20.21 -16.93
C GLU A 81 -6.92 20.54 -16.26
N GLU A 82 -6.88 20.55 -14.94
CA GLU A 82 -5.62 20.49 -14.19
C GLU A 82 -5.09 19.07 -14.32
N ALA A 83 -4.51 18.81 -15.49
CA ALA A 83 -3.84 17.58 -15.82
C ALA A 83 -2.95 17.17 -14.65
N CYS A 84 -3.12 15.93 -14.18
CA CYS A 84 -2.22 15.27 -13.23
C CYS A 84 -0.80 15.21 -13.81
N SER A 85 -0.09 16.33 -13.75
CA SER A 85 1.24 16.51 -14.30
C SER A 85 2.27 16.59 -13.16
N GLY A 86 1.81 16.73 -11.91
CA GLY A 86 2.67 16.71 -10.75
C GLY A 86 3.33 15.36 -10.56
N ARG A 87 4.63 15.41 -10.23
CA ARG A 87 5.44 14.24 -9.87
C ARG A 87 4.82 13.43 -8.73
N THR A 88 4.06 14.08 -7.85
CA THR A 88 3.45 13.52 -6.64
C THR A 88 1.95 13.31 -6.75
N ASP A 89 1.37 13.52 -7.92
CA ASP A 89 -0.06 13.41 -8.13
C ASP A 89 -0.44 11.96 -8.46
N VAL A 90 -1.48 11.48 -7.81
CA VAL A 90 -1.95 10.10 -7.89
C VAL A 90 -3.43 10.10 -8.23
N LEU A 91 -3.87 9.12 -9.03
CA LEU A 91 -5.28 8.92 -9.35
C LEU A 91 -6.06 8.38 -8.15
N PRO A 92 -7.38 8.63 -8.07
CA PRO A 92 -8.26 7.97 -7.10
C PRO A 92 -8.18 6.44 -7.14
N LEU A 93 -8.47 5.79 -6.01
CA LEU A 93 -8.34 4.34 -5.84
C LEU A 93 -9.13 3.54 -6.91
N HIS A 94 -10.35 3.98 -7.27
CA HIS A 94 -11.18 3.30 -8.25
C HIS A 94 -10.66 3.36 -9.69
N TYR A 95 -9.74 4.28 -9.98
CA TYR A 95 -9.02 4.38 -11.25
C TYR A 95 -7.62 3.74 -11.17
N THR A 96 -7.27 3.10 -10.06
CA THR A 96 -5.95 2.46 -9.91
C THR A 96 -5.95 1.10 -10.59
N GLU A 97 -5.14 0.96 -11.64
CA GLU A 97 -4.98 -0.29 -12.36
C GLU A 97 -3.83 -1.11 -11.77
N LEU A 98 -4.15 -2.21 -11.11
CA LEU A 98 -3.16 -3.10 -10.49
C LEU A 98 -2.23 -3.76 -11.53
N SER A 99 -2.67 -3.89 -12.78
CA SER A 99 -1.86 -4.37 -13.90
C SER A 99 -0.83 -3.35 -14.39
N ASN A 100 -1.05 -2.07 -14.09
CA ASN A 100 -0.16 -1.00 -14.54
C ASN A 100 1.04 -0.90 -13.60
N SER A 101 2.14 -1.57 -13.98
CA SER A 101 3.38 -1.59 -13.21
C SER A 101 3.98 -0.20 -12.99
N GLY A 102 3.85 0.71 -13.96
CA GLY A 102 4.36 2.08 -13.85
C GLY A 102 3.60 2.90 -12.82
N GLN A 103 2.26 2.77 -12.79
CA GLN A 103 1.42 3.42 -11.77
C GLN A 103 1.72 2.88 -10.37
N MET A 104 1.86 1.55 -10.24
CA MET A 104 2.18 0.89 -8.97
C MET A 104 3.57 1.28 -8.46
N GLN A 105 4.58 1.34 -9.33
CA GLN A 105 5.93 1.80 -8.96
C GLN A 105 5.93 3.27 -8.54
N LYS A 106 5.21 4.15 -9.26
CA LYS A 106 5.08 5.57 -8.86
C LYS A 106 4.44 5.71 -7.48
N LEU A 107 3.41 4.92 -7.20
CA LEU A 107 2.72 4.90 -5.92
C LEU A 107 3.63 4.37 -4.80
N TYR A 108 4.38 3.30 -5.07
CA TYR A 108 5.39 2.75 -4.14
C TYR A 108 6.44 3.82 -3.80
N ASP A 109 7.05 4.44 -4.81
CA ASP A 109 8.08 5.48 -4.62
C ASP A 109 7.55 6.68 -3.82
N LEU A 110 6.27 7.05 -4.02
CA LEU A 110 5.62 8.13 -3.29
C LEU A 110 5.48 7.81 -1.80
N LEU A 111 4.96 6.63 -1.47
CA LEU A 111 4.83 6.17 -0.08
C LEU A 111 6.19 5.96 0.58
N CYS A 112 7.16 5.50 -0.20
CA CYS A 112 8.55 5.34 0.20
C CYS A 112 9.28 6.65 0.51
N ARG A 113 8.90 7.77 -0.11
CA ARG A 113 9.63 9.04 -0.02
C ARG A 113 9.76 9.60 1.40
N LYS A 114 8.83 9.28 2.30
CA LYS A 114 8.90 9.64 3.73
C LYS A 114 9.48 8.54 4.64
N GLY A 115 9.82 7.37 4.09
CA GLY A 115 10.34 6.20 4.82
C GLY A 115 11.63 5.63 4.23
N LYS A 116 12.04 4.45 4.70
CA LYS A 116 13.08 3.62 4.06
C LYS A 116 12.41 2.63 3.13
N CYS A 117 12.98 2.39 1.95
CA CYS A 117 12.54 1.36 1.03
C CYS A 117 13.72 0.52 0.52
N ALA A 118 13.43 -0.74 0.23
CA ALA A 118 14.35 -1.75 -0.28
C ALA A 118 13.99 -2.13 -1.72
#